data_AF-A0A366ECY0-F1
#
_entry.id   AF-A0A366ECY0-F1
#
_cell.length_a   1.000
_cell.length_b   1.000
_cell.length_c   1.000
_cell.angle_alpha   90.00
_cell.angle_beta   90.00
_cell.angle_gamma   90.00
#
_symmetry.space_group_name_H-M   'P 1'
#
loop_
_entity.id
_entity.type
_entity.pdbx_description
1 polymer ?
#
loop_
_entity_poly.entity_id
_entity_poly.type
_entity_poly.pdbx_seq_one_letter_code
_entity_poly.pdbx_strand_id
1 'polypeptide(L)' 'MTMIAVASAFIWIATIYELIKPSKEQNNRKIITLTSFGTLSTLIVTVSLL' A
#
# COMPACT_ATOMS: atom_id res chain seq x y z
N MET A 1 -4.63 15.50 -6.98
CA MET A 1 -4.91 14.04 -7.01
C MET A 1 -3.75 13.20 -7.53
N THR A 2 -2.98 13.66 -8.52
CA THR A 2 -1.82 12.92 -9.08
C THR A 2 -0.74 12.56 -8.06
N MET A 3 -0.35 13.47 -7.16
CA MET A 3 0.63 13.16 -6.11
C MET A 3 0.16 12.08 -5.14
N ILE A 4 -1.13 12.08 -4.78
CA ILE A 4 -1.73 11.08 -3.88
C ILE A 4 -1.80 9.72 -4.59
N ALA A 5 -2.17 9.70 -5.88
CA ALA A 5 -2.15 8.49 -6.69
C ALA A 5 -0.73 7.88 -6.80
N VAL A 6 0.28 8.73 -7.03
CA VAL A 6 1.69 8.31 -7.05
C VAL A 6 2.13 7.78 -5.69
N ALA A 7 1.81 8.47 -4.59
CA ALA A 7 2.11 7.98 -3.24
C ALA A 7 1.43 6.63 -2.94
N SER A 8 0.16 6.45 -3.37
CA SER A 8 -0.57 5.19 -3.27
C SER A 8 0.16 4.05 -4.00
N ALA A 9 0.66 4.32 -5.22
CA ALA A 9 1.43 3.35 -5.98
C ALA A 9 2.72 2.92 -5.24
N PHE A 10 3.44 3.87 -4.64
CA PHE A 10 4.63 3.56 -3.82
C PHE A 10 4.29 2.70 -2.59
N ILE A 11 3.15 2.95 -1.93
CA ILE A 11 2.70 2.13 -0.80
C ILE A 11 2.48 0.69 -1.26
N TRP A 12 1.80 0.47 -2.39
CA TRP A 12 1.59 -0.87 -2.94
C TRP A 12 2.88 -1.57 -3.36
N ILE A 13 3.83 -0.85 -3.95
CA ILE A 13 5.16 -1.39 -4.26
C ILE A 13 5.86 -1.87 -2.99
N ALA A 14 5.83 -1.09 -1.91
CA ALA A 14 6.41 -1.47 -0.63
C ALA A 14 5.72 -2.69 -0.01
N THR A 15 4.39 -2.79 -0.12
CA THR A 15 3.61 -3.96 0.31
C THR A 15 4.02 -5.22 -0.45
N ILE A 16 4.11 -5.13 -1.78
CA ILE A 16 4.51 -6.24 -2.65
C ILE A 16 5.94 -6.69 -2.31
N TYR A 17 6.86 -5.76 -2.12
CA TYR A 17 8.24 -6.09 -1.74
C TYR A 17 8.31 -6.84 -0.41
N GLU A 18 7.50 -6.45 0.57
CA GLU A 18 7.42 -7.16 1.85
C GLU A 18 6.78 -8.54 1.69
N LEU A 19 5.77 -8.70 0.83
CA LEU A 19 5.09 -9.97 0.55
C LEU A 19 5.91 -10.96 -0.28
N ILE A 20 6.83 -10.47 -1.13
CA ILE A 20 7.72 -11.34 -1.92
C ILE A 20 8.80 -11.99 -1.04
N LYS A 21 9.11 -11.39 0.13
CA LYS A 21 10.06 -11.99 1.06
C LYS A 21 9.60 -13.38 1.52
N PRO A 22 10.54 -14.29 1.83
CA PRO A 22 10.20 -15.58 2.44
C PRO A 22 9.38 -15.36 3.71
N SER A 23 8.34 -16.17 3.95
CA SER A 23 7.43 -16.02 5.10
C SER A 23 8.13 -15.89 6.46
N LYS A 24 9.31 -16.49 6.62
CA LYS A 24 10.12 -16.42 7.85
C LYS A 24 10.75 -15.03 8.09
N GLU A 25 10.89 -14.23 7.04
CA GLU A 25 11.47 -12.88 7.02
C GLU A 25 10.41 -11.79 6.81
N GLN A 26 9.17 -12.18 6.52
CA GLN A 26 8.05 -11.27 6.38
C GLN A 26 7.71 -10.62 7.72
N ASN A 27 7.62 -9.29 7.72
CA ASN A 27 7.07 -8.58 8.86
C ASN A 27 5.55 -8.43 8.71
N ASN A 28 4.80 -9.34 9.31
CA ASN A 28 3.33 -9.33 9.28
C ASN A 28 2.72 -8.01 9.77
N ARG A 29 3.31 -7.37 10.79
CA ARG A 29 2.84 -6.05 11.26
C ARG A 29 3.01 -4.99 10.17
N LYS A 30 4.17 -4.98 9.51
CA LYS A 30 4.45 -4.06 8.41
C LYS A 30 3.50 -4.30 7.22
N ILE A 31 3.20 -5.55 6.89
CA ILE A 31 2.22 -5.90 5.85
C ILE A 31 0.83 -5.36 6.21
N ILE A 32 0.36 -5.56 7.44
CA ILE A 32 -0.95 -5.05 7.91
C ILE A 32 -0.99 -3.52 7.84
N THR A 33 0.05 -2.83 8.32
CA THR A 33 0.12 -1.36 8.28
C THR A 33 0.16 -0.85 6.84
N LEU A 34 0.99 -1.42 5.98
CA LEU A 34 1.09 -0.99 4.58
C LEU A 34 -0.20 -1.27 3.80
N THR A 35 -0.83 -2.42 4.03
CA THR A 35 -2.08 -2.79 3.36
C THR A 35 -3.23 -1.89 3.80
N SER A 36 -3.36 -1.62 5.11
CA SER A 36 -4.40 -0.72 5.61
C SER A 36 -4.22 0.71 5.10
N PHE A 37 -2.99 1.24 5.14
CA PHE A 37 -2.69 2.58 4.62
C PHE A 37 -2.86 2.67 3.09
N GLY A 38 -2.43 1.64 2.35
CA GLY A 38 -2.59 1.55 0.90
C GLY A 38 -4.07 1.47 0.49
N THR A 39 -4.89 0.73 1.25
CA THR A 39 -6.33 0.62 1.02
C THR A 39 -7.02 1.96 1.25
N LEU A 40 -6.72 2.64 2.37
CA LEU A 40 -7.24 3.98 2.65
C LEU A 40 -6.84 4.99 1.57
N SER A 41 -5.57 4.98 1.16
CA SER A 41 -5.09 5.85 0.08
C SER A 41 -5.80 5.57 -1.25
N THR A 42 -6.03 4.31 -1.57
CA THR A 42 -6.74 3.91 -2.79
C THR A 42 -8.20 4.35 -2.75
N LEU A 43 -8.87 4.20 -1.59
CA LEU A 43 -10.24 4.68 -1.39
C LEU A 43 -10.35 6.20 -1.59
N ILE A 44 -9.43 6.97 -1.00
CA ILE A 44 -9.38 8.43 -1.17
C ILE A 44 -9.22 8.78 -2.65
N VAL A 45 -8.32 8.11 -3.37
CA VAL A 45 -8.13 8.34 -4.82
C VAL A 45 -9.38 8.00 -5.61
N THR A 46 -10.04 6.87 -5.34
CA THR A 46 -11.26 6.45 -6.03
C THR A 46 -12.42 7.41 -5.81
N VAL A 47 -12.67 7.82 -4.55
CA VAL A 47 -13.72 8.81 -4.22
C VAL A 47 -13.40 10.16 -4.85
N SER A 48 -12.12 10.52 -4.94
CA SER A 48 -11.68 11.76 -5.57
C SER A 48 -11.77 11.78 -7.10
N LEU A 49 -11.88 10.60 -7.72
CA LEU A 49 -11.95 10.44 -9.16
C LEU A 49 -13.39 10.30 -9.67
N LEU A 50 -14.32 9.93 -8.77
CA LEU A 50 -15.76 9.86 -9.00
C LEU A 50 -16.38 11.26 -9.06
#